data_AF-A0AA43LJT3-F1
#
_entry.id   AF-A0AA43LJT3-F1
#
_cell.length_a   1.000
_cell.length_b   1.000
_cell.length_c   1.000
_cell.angle_alpha   90.00
_cell.angle_beta   90.00
_cell.angle_gamma   90.00
#
_symmetry.space_group_name_H-M   'P 1'
#
loop_
_entity.id
_entity.type
_entity.pdbx_description
1 polymer ?
#
loop_
_entity_poly.entity_id
_entity_poly.type
_entity_poly.pdbx_seq_one_letter_code
_entity_poly.pdbx_strand_id
1 'polypeptide(L)'
;MGKKNHVEHAAHNEKVCNYLKKSPQYSDWVITVAFYSAMHYIRHLIVPQKIEGSTYNDFEEIFKLKKSPGDGRHGFQKTYVAIHHMDIYHDYSKLHEMSEFSRYHTYEYTREDSKKACEYLENIKIYTKEKKVF
;
A
#
# COMPACT_ATOMS: atom_id res chain seq x y z
N MET A 1 8.18 22.09 4.27
CA MET A 1 7.79 20.93 3.45
C MET A 1 6.35 20.58 3.77
N GLY A 2 5.45 20.60 2.79
CA GLY A 2 4.01 20.39 3.00
C GLY A 2 3.70 19.02 3.58
N LYS A 3 2.68 18.95 4.44
CA LYS A 3 2.17 17.71 5.05
C LYS A 3 1.83 16.73 3.92
N LYS A 4 2.51 15.58 3.85
CA LYS A 4 2.22 14.55 2.83
C LYS A 4 0.81 14.02 3.05
N ASN A 5 -0.14 14.39 2.18
CA ASN A 5 -1.49 13.84 2.24
C ASN A 5 -1.49 12.46 1.58
N HIS A 6 -1.37 11.41 2.41
CA HIS A 6 -1.34 10.03 1.93
C HIS A 6 -2.61 9.65 1.14
N VAL A 7 -3.77 10.19 1.49
CA VAL A 7 -5.02 9.88 0.78
C VAL A 7 -4.99 10.45 -0.64
N GLU A 8 -4.54 11.69 -0.81
CA GLU A 8 -4.41 12.30 -2.14
C GLU A 8 -3.43 11.53 -3.03
N HIS A 9 -2.30 11.11 -2.46
CA HIS A 9 -1.33 10.28 -3.17
C HIS A 9 -1.89 8.90 -3.55
N ALA A 10 -2.63 8.26 -2.64
CA ALA A 10 -3.31 7.00 -2.92
C ALA A 10 -4.32 7.19 -4.06
N ALA A 11 -5.21 8.17 -3.95
CA ALA A 11 -6.22 8.47 -4.97
C ALA A 11 -5.61 8.83 -6.33
N HIS A 12 -4.48 9.55 -6.36
CA HIS A 12 -3.75 9.83 -7.60
C HIS A 12 -3.25 8.54 -8.26
N ASN A 13 -2.59 7.66 -7.50
CA ASN A 13 -2.11 6.38 -8.01
C ASN A 13 -3.27 5.47 -8.46
N GLU A 14 -4.38 5.44 -7.70
CA GLU A 14 -5.57 4.70 -8.07
C GLU A 14 -6.15 5.16 -9.43
N LYS A 15 -6.16 6.48 -9.70
CA LYS A 15 -6.56 7.00 -11.03
C LYS A 15 -5.66 6.49 -12.15
N VAL A 16 -4.36 6.43 -11.92
CA VAL A 16 -3.40 5.85 -12.89
C VAL A 16 -3.66 4.36 -13.09
N CYS A 17 -3.85 3.60 -12.01
CA CYS A 17 -4.23 2.18 -12.05
C CYS A 17 -5.51 1.97 -12.88
N ASN A 18 -6.53 2.79 -12.65
CA ASN A 18 -7.79 2.76 -13.39
C ASN A 18 -7.67 3.15 -14.88
N TYR A 19 -6.69 3.99 -15.22
CA TYR A 19 -6.38 4.30 -16.60
C TYR A 19 -5.70 3.11 -17.29
N LEU A 20 -4.67 2.54 -16.67
CA LEU A 20 -3.87 1.45 -17.22
C LEU A 20 -4.66 0.15 -17.39
N LYS A 21 -5.56 -0.18 -16.45
CA LYS A 21 -6.35 -1.42 -16.48
C LYS A 21 -7.26 -1.58 -17.70
N LYS A 22 -7.45 -0.50 -18.48
CA LYS A 22 -8.19 -0.52 -19.74
C LYS A 22 -7.46 -1.29 -20.84
N SER A 23 -6.13 -1.45 -20.72
CA SER A 23 -5.32 -2.22 -21.66
C SER A 23 -4.67 -3.42 -20.96
N PRO A 24 -4.84 -4.65 -21.47
CA PRO A 24 -4.24 -5.84 -20.87
C PRO A 24 -2.70 -5.88 -20.99
N GLN A 25 -2.10 -5.08 -21.87
CA GLN A 25 -0.66 -5.07 -22.12
C GLN A 25 0.18 -4.42 -20.99
N TYR A 26 -0.48 -3.80 -20.00
CA TYR A 26 0.17 -3.11 -18.88
C TYR A 26 -0.22 -3.74 -17.53
N SER A 27 -0.45 -5.05 -17.52
CA SER A 27 -0.92 -5.78 -16.33
C SER A 27 0.08 -5.69 -15.17
N ASP A 28 1.39 -5.74 -15.44
CA ASP A 28 2.49 -5.51 -14.50
C ASP A 28 2.45 -4.11 -13.88
N TRP A 29 2.20 -3.08 -14.70
CA TRP A 29 2.09 -1.70 -14.25
C TRP A 29 0.83 -1.47 -13.43
N VAL A 30 -0.30 -2.10 -13.78
CA VAL A 30 -1.52 -2.07 -12.97
C VAL A 30 -1.24 -2.62 -11.58
N ILE A 31 -0.58 -3.77 -11.48
CA ILE A 31 -0.18 -4.39 -10.19
C ILE A 31 0.72 -3.44 -9.40
N THR A 32 1.76 -2.90 -10.04
CA THR A 32 2.73 -2.01 -9.39
C THR A 32 2.06 -0.74 -8.85
N VAL A 33 1.26 -0.07 -9.67
CA VAL A 33 0.58 1.16 -9.26
C VAL A 33 -0.50 0.88 -8.21
N ALA A 34 -1.18 -0.27 -8.29
CA ALA A 34 -2.12 -0.70 -7.25
C ALA A 34 -1.42 -0.86 -5.89
N PHE A 35 -0.24 -1.49 -5.84
CA PHE A 35 0.55 -1.57 -4.61
C PHE A 35 0.94 -0.18 -4.08
N TYR A 36 1.44 0.73 -4.92
CA TYR A 36 1.79 2.08 -4.47
C TYR A 36 0.59 2.88 -3.96
N SER A 37 -0.60 2.64 -4.51
CA SER A 37 -1.85 3.19 -3.98
C SER A 37 -2.16 2.62 -2.59
N ALA A 38 -2.16 1.28 -2.46
CA ALA A 38 -2.41 0.60 -1.19
C ALA A 38 -1.42 1.01 -0.11
N MET A 39 -0.12 1.14 -0.45
CA MET A 39 0.92 1.61 0.45
C MET A 39 0.55 2.96 1.09
N HIS A 40 0.00 3.88 0.31
CA HIS A 40 -0.41 5.18 0.81
C HIS A 40 -1.69 5.13 1.65
N TYR A 41 -2.69 4.32 1.28
CA TYR A 41 -3.85 4.08 2.15
C TYR A 41 -3.43 3.51 3.52
N ILE A 42 -2.55 2.51 3.55
CA ILE A 42 -2.03 1.98 4.82
C ILE A 42 -1.25 3.04 5.61
N ARG A 43 -0.44 3.88 4.98
CA ARG A 43 0.25 4.96 5.71
C ARG A 43 -0.74 5.96 6.29
N HIS A 44 -1.86 6.24 5.62
CA HIS A 44 -2.93 7.03 6.21
C HIS A 44 -3.51 6.36 7.47
N LEU A 45 -3.68 5.03 7.49
CA LEU A 45 -4.09 4.33 8.72
C LEU A 45 -3.08 4.52 9.84
N ILE A 46 -1.80 4.31 9.53
CA ILE A 46 -0.70 4.39 10.51
C ILE A 46 -0.61 5.80 11.10
N VAL A 47 -0.55 6.86 10.27
CA VAL A 47 -0.31 8.22 10.76
C VAL A 47 -1.56 9.11 10.81
N PRO A 48 -1.77 9.92 11.85
CA PRO A 48 -0.89 10.05 13.02
C PRO A 48 -0.99 8.87 13.99
N GLN A 49 0.14 8.53 14.63
CA GLN A 49 0.22 7.50 15.69
C GLN A 49 0.77 8.09 16.98
N LYS A 50 0.20 7.68 18.13
CA LYS A 50 0.76 7.98 19.45
C LYS A 50 1.65 6.85 19.93
N ILE A 51 2.88 7.16 20.31
CA ILE A 51 3.87 6.22 20.85
C ILE A 51 4.55 6.91 22.03
N GLU A 52 4.50 6.29 23.21
CA GLU A 52 5.20 6.77 24.43
C GLU A 52 4.92 8.26 24.74
N GLY A 53 3.67 8.69 24.58
CA GLY A 53 3.24 10.07 24.84
C GLY A 53 3.52 11.07 23.71
N SER A 54 4.28 10.70 22.68
CA SER A 54 4.57 11.53 21.51
C SER A 54 3.65 11.19 20.33
N THR A 55 3.29 12.19 19.52
CA THR A 55 2.47 12.00 18.31
C THR A 55 3.34 12.12 17.07
N TYR A 56 3.35 11.08 16.25
CA TYR A 56 4.11 10.99 15.01
C TYR A 56 3.16 11.17 13.83
N ASN A 57 3.45 12.14 12.96
CA ASN A 57 2.64 12.45 11.79
C ASN A 57 3.28 11.97 10.48
N ASP A 58 4.51 11.46 10.54
CA ASP A 58 5.24 10.92 9.40
C ASP A 58 5.59 9.45 9.64
N PHE A 59 5.28 8.62 8.66
CA PHE A 59 5.62 7.20 8.66
C PHE A 59 7.13 6.99 8.80
N GLU A 60 7.95 7.86 8.20
CA GLU A 60 9.40 7.73 8.27
C GLU A 60 9.96 7.90 9.69
N GLU A 61 9.31 8.73 10.53
CA GLU A 61 9.70 8.89 11.93
C GLU A 61 9.40 7.62 12.72
N ILE A 62 8.21 7.04 12.51
CA ILE A 62 7.80 5.78 13.14
C ILE A 62 8.72 4.64 12.70
N PHE A 63 9.01 4.54 11.40
CA PHE A 63 9.92 3.54 10.86
C PHE A 63 11.32 3.65 11.49
N LYS A 64 11.91 4.85 11.55
CA LYS A 64 13.23 5.03 12.16
C LYS A 64 13.26 4.66 13.64
N LEU A 65 12.16 4.92 14.36
CA LEU A 65 12.03 4.63 15.79
C LEU A 65 11.87 3.14 16.09
N LYS A 66 11.07 2.42 15.28
CA LYS A 66 10.60 1.06 15.63
C LYS A 66 11.12 -0.05 14.71
N LYS A 67 11.85 0.25 13.64
CA LYS A 67 12.37 -0.80 12.73
C LYS A 67 13.37 -1.72 13.44
N SER A 68 13.35 -3.00 13.05
CA SER A 68 14.41 -3.93 13.43
C SER A 68 15.66 -3.74 12.55
N PRO A 69 16.84 -4.19 12.97
CA PRO A 69 18.01 -4.29 12.09
C PRO A 69 17.67 -5.11 10.84
N GLY A 70 17.96 -4.58 9.65
CA GLY A 70 17.67 -5.23 8.37
C GLY A 70 16.28 -4.93 7.78
N ASP A 71 15.35 -4.34 8.54
CA ASP A 71 14.02 -4.01 8.00
C ASP A 71 14.08 -2.93 6.92
N GLY A 72 13.52 -3.26 5.75
CA GLY A 72 13.12 -2.28 4.75
C GLY A 72 11.75 -1.67 5.07
N ARG A 73 11.43 -0.54 4.43
CA ARG A 73 10.15 0.18 4.64
C ARG A 73 8.92 -0.67 4.36
N HIS A 74 8.93 -1.42 3.25
CA HIS A 74 7.78 -2.26 2.89
C HIS A 74 7.64 -3.45 3.85
N GLY A 75 8.77 -4.05 4.26
CA GLY A 75 8.79 -5.11 5.27
C GLY A 75 8.20 -4.63 6.60
N PHE A 76 8.69 -3.48 7.10
CA PHE A 76 8.14 -2.86 8.31
C PHE A 76 6.63 -2.57 8.19
N GLN A 77 6.20 -1.97 7.07
CA GLN A 77 4.78 -1.66 6.85
C GLN A 77 3.93 -2.93 6.77
N LYS A 78 4.43 -4.00 6.13
CA LYS A 78 3.75 -5.30 6.07
C LYS A 78 3.62 -5.94 7.45
N THR A 79 4.68 -5.90 8.27
CA THR A 79 4.65 -6.38 9.67
C THR A 79 3.65 -5.57 10.50
N TYR A 80 3.60 -4.25 10.33
CA TYR A 80 2.61 -3.41 10.99
C TYR A 80 1.18 -3.84 10.65
N VAL A 81 0.88 -4.05 9.36
CA VAL A 81 -0.45 -4.53 8.92
C VAL A 81 -0.77 -5.89 9.52
N ALA A 82 0.20 -6.82 9.57
CA ALA A 82 0.00 -8.14 10.19
C ALA A 82 -0.40 -8.05 11.67
N ILE A 83 0.20 -7.11 12.41
CA ILE A 83 -0.03 -6.96 13.85
C ILE A 83 -1.31 -6.18 14.15
N HIS A 84 -1.59 -5.11 13.40
CA HIS A 84 -2.64 -4.14 13.74
C HIS A 84 -3.87 -4.18 12.85
N HIS A 85 -3.76 -4.76 11.65
CA HIS A 85 -4.79 -4.75 10.60
C HIS A 85 -4.88 -6.10 9.90
N MET A 86 -4.95 -7.18 10.69
CA MET A 86 -4.92 -8.57 10.20
C MET A 86 -6.00 -8.86 9.15
N ASP A 87 -7.16 -8.20 9.24
CA ASP A 87 -8.29 -8.35 8.30
C ASP A 87 -7.91 -8.07 6.83
N ILE A 88 -6.92 -7.20 6.59
CA ILE A 88 -6.42 -6.87 5.25
C ILE A 88 -4.97 -7.30 5.01
N TYR A 89 -4.39 -8.08 5.94
CA TYR A 89 -3.01 -8.52 5.82
C TYR A 89 -2.79 -9.38 4.58
N HIS A 90 -3.73 -10.30 4.29
CA HIS A 90 -3.66 -11.15 3.11
C HIS A 90 -3.55 -10.30 1.83
N ASP A 91 -4.48 -9.37 1.65
CA ASP A 91 -4.58 -8.52 0.47
C ASP A 91 -3.33 -7.64 0.33
N TYR A 92 -2.88 -6.98 1.40
CA TYR A 92 -1.69 -6.14 1.37
C TYR A 92 -0.41 -6.97 1.09
N SER A 93 -0.29 -8.14 1.72
CA SER A 93 0.85 -9.04 1.52
C SER A 93 0.92 -9.55 0.08
N LYS A 94 -0.22 -9.98 -0.49
CA LYS A 94 -0.29 -10.46 -1.86
C LYS A 94 0.00 -9.36 -2.87
N LEU A 95 -0.55 -8.16 -2.65
CA LEU A 95 -0.30 -7.03 -3.53
C LEU A 95 1.17 -6.59 -3.51
N HIS A 96 1.83 -6.64 -2.34
CA HIS A 96 3.26 -6.40 -2.23
C HIS A 96 4.09 -7.45 -2.99
N GLU A 97 3.81 -8.73 -2.78
CA GLU A 97 4.48 -9.85 -3.46
C GLU A 97 4.36 -9.74 -4.99
N MET A 98 3.13 -9.51 -5.50
CA MET A 98 2.89 -9.31 -6.92
C MET A 98 3.65 -8.07 -7.45
N SER A 99 3.72 -6.98 -6.69
CA SER A 99 4.47 -5.77 -7.10
C SER A 99 5.99 -5.96 -7.09
N GLU A 100 6.54 -6.75 -6.18
CA GLU A 100 7.97 -7.09 -6.20
C GLU A 100 8.30 -8.00 -7.38
N PHE A 101 7.47 -9.02 -7.63
CA PHE A 101 7.69 -9.95 -8.72
C PHE A 101 7.55 -9.28 -10.09
N SER A 102 6.52 -8.44 -10.28
CA SER A 102 6.32 -7.65 -11.52
C SER A 102 7.47 -6.71 -11.86
N ARG A 103 8.14 -6.15 -10.87
CA ARG A 103 9.24 -5.20 -11.11
C ARG A 103 10.60 -5.86 -11.28
N TYR A 104 10.83 -6.99 -10.62
CA TYR A 104 12.18 -7.55 -10.50
C TYR A 104 12.36 -8.93 -11.12
N HIS A 105 11.26 -9.62 -11.48
CA HIS A 105 11.33 -11.00 -11.96
C HIS A 105 10.71 -11.18 -13.34
N THR A 106 9.50 -10.66 -13.59
CA THR A 106 8.87 -10.73 -14.91
C THR A 106 7.81 -9.65 -15.09
N TYR A 107 7.65 -9.16 -16.32
CA TYR A 107 6.52 -8.29 -16.70
C TYR A 107 5.33 -9.08 -17.26
N GLU A 108 5.49 -10.39 -17.45
CA GLU A 108 4.48 -11.28 -18.04
C GLU A 108 3.38 -11.59 -17.03
N TYR A 109 2.37 -10.72 -17.00
CA TYR A 109 1.17 -10.86 -16.18
C TYR A 109 -0.09 -10.87 -17.04
N THR A 110 -1.06 -11.68 -16.61
CA THR A 110 -2.35 -11.75 -17.28
C THR A 110 -3.26 -10.61 -16.85
N ARG A 111 -4.31 -10.38 -17.63
CA ARG A 111 -5.36 -9.43 -17.26
C ARG A 111 -6.04 -9.84 -15.95
N GLU A 112 -6.18 -11.14 -15.72
CA GLU A 112 -6.78 -11.72 -14.52
C GLU A 112 -5.95 -11.39 -13.27
N ASP A 113 -4.62 -11.46 -13.36
CA ASP A 113 -3.73 -11.05 -12.28
C ASP A 113 -3.89 -9.56 -11.95
N SER A 114 -3.97 -8.71 -12.99
CA SER A 114 -4.17 -7.27 -12.81
C SER A 114 -5.53 -6.95 -12.16
N LYS A 115 -6.61 -7.68 -12.54
CA LYS A 115 -7.92 -7.56 -11.89
C LYS A 115 -7.83 -7.95 -10.42
N LYS A 116 -7.10 -9.02 -10.11
CA LYS A 116 -6.93 -9.49 -8.73
C LYS A 116 -6.19 -8.46 -7.87
N ALA A 117 -5.15 -7.83 -8.42
CA ALA A 117 -4.49 -6.72 -7.75
C ALA A 117 -5.41 -5.51 -7.50
N CYS A 118 -6.30 -5.19 -8.45
CA CYS A 118 -7.31 -4.16 -8.23
C CYS A 118 -8.32 -4.53 -7.12
N GLU A 119 -8.73 -5.80 -7.02
CA GLU A 119 -9.60 -6.28 -5.93
C GLU A 119 -8.93 -6.09 -4.57
N TYR A 120 -7.66 -6.50 -4.43
CA TYR A 120 -6.90 -6.29 -3.19
C TYR A 120 -6.79 -4.80 -2.84
N LEU A 121 -6.52 -3.93 -3.82
CA LEU A 121 -6.49 -2.49 -3.58
C LEU A 121 -7.84 -1.97 -3.08
N GLU A 122 -8.95 -2.37 -3.70
CA GLU A 122 -10.28 -1.90 -3.32
C GLU A 122 -10.65 -2.34 -1.91
N ASN A 123 -10.36 -3.60 -1.54
CA ASN A 123 -10.58 -4.10 -0.18
C ASN A 123 -9.79 -3.29 0.86
N ILE A 124 -8.50 -3.02 0.58
CA ILE A 124 -7.65 -2.20 1.46
C ILE A 124 -8.21 -0.78 1.60
N LYS A 125 -8.68 -0.18 0.50
CA LYS A 125 -9.27 1.16 0.51
C LYS A 125 -10.57 1.21 1.32
N ILE A 126 -11.48 0.26 1.11
CA ILE A 126 -12.73 0.14 1.87
C ILE A 126 -12.42 0.03 3.36
N TYR A 127 -11.56 -0.91 3.74
CA TYR A 127 -11.14 -1.08 5.13
C TYR A 127 -10.52 0.20 5.70
N THR A 128 -9.67 0.86 4.90
CA THR A 128 -9.02 2.11 5.32
C THR A 128 -10.06 3.17 5.65
N LYS A 129 -11.06 3.34 4.78
CA LYS A 129 -12.15 4.31 4.95
C LYS A 129 -13.01 4.01 6.19
N GLU A 130 -13.27 2.73 6.47
CA GLU A 130 -14.02 2.29 7.65
C GLU A 130 -13.26 2.55 8.97
N LYS A 131 -11.95 2.33 8.99
CA LYS A 131 -11.12 2.52 10.20
C LYS A 131 -10.69 3.97 10.41
N LYS A 132 -10.56 4.75 9.34
CA LYS A 132 -10.12 6.14 9.39
C LYS A 132 -10.71 6.92 8.22
N VAL A 133 -11.60 7.85 8.55
CA VAL A 133 -12.37 8.59 7.55
C VAL A 133 -11.47 9.55 6.76
N PHE A 134 -11.67 9.58 5.44
CA PHE A 134 -11.10 10.52 4.49
C PHE A 134 -12.01 10.72 3.28
#